data_AF-A0A949U3V2-F1
#
_entry.id   AF-A0A949U3V2-F1
#
_cell.length_a   1.000
_cell.length_b   1.000
_cell.length_c   1.000
_cell.angle_alpha   90.00
_cell.angle_beta   90.00
_cell.angle_gamma   90.00
#
_symmetry.space_group_name_H-M   'P 1'
#
loop_
_entity.id
_entity.type
_entity.pdbx_description
1 polymer ?
#
loop_
_entity_poly.entity_id
_entity_poly.type
_entity_poly.pdbx_seq_one_letter_code
_entity_poly.pdbx_strand_id
1 'polypeptide(L)'
;MNNKELIKKVASLTVYHNWVETAPCLIAVFLDTKALDDKVPSIYLKHAQSIGAAIQNMLLAAHGLGLGTCWIGEILKNEDKVRELLAISDELQLMAVISVGYSSRSNLKSNRRDISEDIISWL
;
A
#
# COMPACT_ATOMS: atom_id res chain seq x y z
N MET A 1 -9.52 -6.49 -4.57
CA MET A 1 -10.16 -7.63 -3.88
C MET A 1 -11.36 -7.11 -3.11
N ASN A 2 -12.56 -7.69 -3.32
CA ASN A 2 -13.80 -7.29 -2.63
C ASN A 2 -14.57 -8.49 -2.03
N ASN A 3 -13.99 -9.70 -2.06
CA ASN A 3 -14.55 -10.88 -1.42
C ASN A 3 -14.24 -10.84 0.10
N LYS A 4 -15.28 -10.94 0.93
CA LYS A 4 -15.16 -10.81 2.40
C LYS A 4 -14.26 -11.87 3.04
N GLU A 5 -14.31 -13.11 2.57
CA GLU A 5 -13.48 -14.19 3.12
C GLU A 5 -12.01 -13.97 2.77
N LEU A 6 -11.74 -13.57 1.52
CA LEU A 6 -10.40 -13.24 1.08
C LEU A 6 -9.83 -12.05 1.86
N ILE A 7 -10.64 -11.00 2.07
CA ILE A 7 -10.25 -9.84 2.86
C ILE A 7 -9.88 -10.24 4.29
N LYS A 8 -10.66 -11.11 4.94
CA LYS A 8 -10.33 -11.63 6.28
C LYS A 8 -9.01 -12.40 6.30
N LYS A 9 -8.77 -13.25 5.30
CA LYS A 9 -7.51 -14.00 5.18
C LYS A 9 -6.31 -13.09 4.94
N VAL A 10 -6.45 -12.04 4.13
CA VAL A 10 -5.37 -11.05 3.93
C VAL A 10 -5.17 -10.21 5.20
N ALA A 11 -6.26 -9.82 5.88
CA ALA A 11 -6.20 -9.03 7.10
C ALA A 11 -5.47 -9.75 8.25
N SER A 12 -5.59 -11.09 8.35
CA SER A 12 -4.86 -11.86 9.38
C SER A 12 -3.34 -11.88 9.17
N LEU A 13 -2.84 -11.42 8.02
CA LEU A 13 -1.42 -11.31 7.71
C LEU A 13 -0.79 -9.97 8.14
N THR A 14 -1.53 -9.11 8.83
CA THR A 14 -1.02 -7.86 9.40
C THR A 14 -1.46 -7.67 10.85
N VAL A 15 -0.65 -6.97 11.65
CA VAL A 15 -1.01 -6.60 13.04
C VAL A 15 -2.26 -5.74 13.11
N TYR A 16 -2.65 -5.14 11.99
CA TYR A 16 -3.80 -4.24 11.85
C TYR A 16 -5.13 -4.94 11.52
N HIS A 17 -5.18 -6.28 11.58
CA HIS A 17 -6.32 -7.12 11.24
C HIS A 17 -7.70 -6.53 11.65
N ASN A 18 -7.83 -6.05 12.89
CA ASN A 18 -9.08 -5.55 13.48
C ASN A 18 -9.83 -4.52 12.64
N TRP A 19 -9.13 -3.63 11.93
CA TRP A 19 -9.78 -2.63 11.08
C TRP A 19 -9.63 -2.94 9.59
N VAL A 20 -8.58 -3.67 9.18
CA VAL A 20 -8.39 -4.08 7.78
C VAL A 20 -9.53 -5.01 7.33
N GLU A 21 -9.98 -5.92 8.18
CA GLU A 21 -11.07 -6.85 7.83
C GLU A 21 -12.42 -6.18 7.61
N THR A 22 -12.60 -4.96 8.13
CA THR A 22 -13.84 -4.18 7.98
C THR A 22 -13.88 -3.40 6.67
N ALA A 23 -12.76 -3.29 5.96
CA ALA A 23 -12.70 -2.62 4.68
C ALA A 23 -13.50 -3.40 3.62
N PRO A 24 -14.37 -2.75 2.84
CA PRO A 24 -15.10 -3.41 1.76
C PRO A 24 -14.20 -3.80 0.57
N CYS A 25 -13.02 -3.19 0.45
CA CYS A 25 -12.08 -3.47 -0.62
C CYS A 25 -10.63 -3.35 -0.13
N LEU A 26 -9.78 -4.26 -0.62
CA LEU A 26 -8.34 -4.21 -0.51
C LEU A 26 -7.70 -4.21 -1.90
N ILE A 27 -6.63 -3.44 -2.08
CA ILE A 27 -5.82 -3.41 -3.31
C ILE A 27 -4.41 -3.88 -2.93
N ALA A 28 -3.99 -5.03 -3.45
CA ALA A 28 -2.59 -5.46 -3.35
C ALA A 28 -1.83 -4.89 -4.56
N VAL A 29 -0.68 -4.28 -4.29
CA VAL A 29 0.15 -3.61 -5.30
C VAL A 29 1.47 -4.35 -5.40
N PHE A 30 1.85 -4.73 -6.61
CA PHE A 30 3.04 -5.52 -6.88
C PHE A 30 3.99 -4.81 -7.84
N LEU A 31 5.28 -5.09 -7.69
CA LEU A 31 6.32 -4.79 -8.66
C LEU A 31 6.57 -6.05 -9.49
N ASP A 32 6.52 -5.91 -10.81
CA ASP A 32 6.94 -6.98 -11.73
C ASP A 32 8.46 -7.03 -11.80
N THR A 33 9.04 -8.07 -11.23
CA THR A 33 10.50 -8.23 -11.16
C THR A 33 11.11 -8.52 -12.52
N LYS A 34 10.32 -8.97 -13.50
CA LYS A 34 10.78 -9.10 -14.91
C LYS A 34 11.05 -7.76 -15.57
N ALA A 35 10.46 -6.68 -15.05
CA ALA A 35 10.73 -5.34 -15.54
C ALA A 35 12.04 -4.75 -14.98
N LEU A 36 12.69 -5.44 -14.04
CA LEU A 36 13.99 -5.03 -13.52
C LEU A 36 15.09 -5.38 -14.54
N ASP A 37 15.99 -4.42 -14.76
CA ASP A 37 17.21 -4.62 -15.54
C ASP A 37 18.41 -4.48 -14.61
N ASP A 38 19.03 -5.60 -14.27
CA ASP A 38 20.20 -5.65 -13.38
C ASP A 38 21.40 -4.84 -13.91
N LYS A 39 21.39 -4.47 -15.20
CA LYS A 39 22.42 -3.60 -15.81
C LYS A 39 22.24 -2.13 -15.47
N VAL A 40 21.07 -1.73 -14.96
CA VAL A 40 20.76 -0.34 -14.61
C VAL A 40 20.78 -0.20 -13.09
N PRO A 41 21.86 0.36 -12.52
CA PRO A 41 21.88 0.71 -11.11
C PRO A 41 20.68 1.58 -10.76
N SER A 42 20.01 1.29 -9.66
CA SER A 42 18.83 2.01 -9.16
C SER A 42 17.53 1.83 -9.95
N ILE A 43 17.44 0.89 -10.91
CA ILE A 43 16.17 0.60 -11.62
C ILE A 43 15.05 0.25 -10.64
N TYR A 44 15.36 -0.57 -9.63
CA TYR A 44 14.43 -0.93 -8.56
C TYR A 44 13.90 0.30 -7.83
N LEU A 45 14.79 1.24 -7.47
CA LEU A 45 14.40 2.48 -6.78
C LEU A 45 13.46 3.32 -7.64
N LYS A 46 13.75 3.47 -8.93
CA LYS A 46 12.88 4.20 -9.87
C LYS A 46 11.49 3.54 -9.98
N HIS A 47 11.42 2.21 -10.03
CA HIS A 47 10.13 1.50 -10.02
C HIS A 47 9.39 1.65 -8.69
N ALA A 48 10.08 1.52 -7.56
CA ALA A 48 9.49 1.73 -6.24
C ALA A 48 8.93 3.16 -6.07
N GLN A 49 9.65 4.18 -6.53
CA GLN A 49 9.17 5.58 -6.56
C GLN A 49 7.93 5.74 -7.45
N SER A 50 7.93 5.11 -8.64
CA SER A 50 6.79 5.13 -9.56
C SER A 50 5.55 4.47 -8.94
N ILE A 51 5.74 3.34 -8.26
CA ILE A 51 4.68 2.64 -7.53
C ILE A 51 4.17 3.50 -6.37
N GLY A 52 5.05 4.15 -5.61
CA GLY A 52 4.64 5.06 -4.54
C GLY A 52 3.81 6.24 -5.05
N ALA A 53 4.19 6.83 -6.18
CA ALA A 53 3.40 7.87 -6.83
C ALA A 53 2.03 7.34 -7.31
N ALA A 54 1.98 6.14 -7.90
CA ALA A 54 0.74 5.52 -8.32
C ALA A 54 -0.20 5.23 -7.14
N ILE A 55 0.35 4.71 -6.04
CA ILE A 55 -0.39 4.50 -4.79
C ILE A 55 -0.95 5.83 -4.30
N GLN A 56 -0.11 6.86 -4.15
CA GLN A 56 -0.57 8.16 -3.68
C GLN A 56 -1.67 8.78 -4.58
N ASN A 57 -1.59 8.61 -5.89
CA ASN A 57 -2.65 9.03 -6.81
C ASN A 57 -3.97 8.29 -6.56
N MET A 58 -3.93 6.98 -6.30
CA MET A 58 -5.13 6.21 -5.91
C MET A 58 -5.72 6.72 -4.59
N LEU A 59 -4.87 7.03 -3.60
CA LEU A 59 -5.31 7.56 -2.30
C LEU A 59 -5.98 8.93 -2.45
N LEU A 60 -5.41 9.83 -3.25
CA LEU A 60 -5.98 11.15 -3.53
C LEU A 60 -7.30 11.05 -4.31
N ALA A 61 -7.38 10.17 -5.31
CA ALA A 61 -8.61 9.94 -6.05
C ALA A 61 -9.73 9.38 -5.16
N ALA A 62 -9.41 8.39 -4.32
CA ALA A 62 -10.35 7.83 -3.35
C ALA A 62 -10.83 8.91 -2.37
N HIS A 63 -9.92 9.75 -1.86
CA HIS A 63 -10.28 10.87 -1.00
C HIS A 63 -11.23 11.86 -1.68
N GLY A 64 -10.96 12.23 -2.95
CA GLY A 64 -11.84 13.09 -3.74
C GLY A 64 -13.25 12.51 -3.97
N LEU A 65 -13.39 11.19 -3.88
CA LEU A 65 -14.67 10.47 -3.94
C LEU A 65 -15.34 10.28 -2.56
N GLY A 66 -14.76 10.84 -1.49
CA GLY A 66 -15.27 10.69 -0.12
C GLY A 66 -14.93 9.35 0.54
N LEU A 67 -14.01 8.57 -0.04
CA LEU A 67 -13.53 7.31 0.53
C LEU A 67 -12.32 7.55 1.44
N GLY A 68 -12.19 6.70 2.46
CA GLY A 68 -11.00 6.57 3.28
C GLY A 68 -10.09 5.47 2.76
N THR A 69 -8.77 5.70 2.86
CA THR A 69 -7.75 4.75 2.45
C THR A 69 -6.60 4.67 3.45
N CYS A 70 -5.97 3.51 3.58
CA CYS A 70 -4.74 3.34 4.36
C CYS A 70 -3.71 2.50 3.61
N TRP A 71 -2.47 3.00 3.51
CA TRP A 71 -1.33 2.23 3.03
C TRP A 71 -0.81 1.31 4.14
N ILE A 72 -0.90 0.01 3.94
CA ILE A 72 -0.47 -1.03 4.89
C ILE A 72 0.90 -1.55 4.44
N GLY A 73 1.98 -0.99 5.01
CA GLY A 73 3.36 -1.44 4.76
C GLY A 73 3.80 -2.57 5.69
N GLU A 74 3.17 -2.73 6.85
CA GLU A 74 3.55 -3.75 7.84
C GLU A 74 3.35 -5.18 7.31
N ILE A 75 2.38 -5.37 6.41
CA ILE A 75 2.05 -6.66 5.80
C ILE A 75 3.18 -7.24 4.94
N LEU A 76 4.15 -6.42 4.51
CA LEU A 76 5.26 -6.85 3.67
C LEU A 76 6.13 -7.94 4.32
N LYS A 77 6.17 -8.00 5.66
CA LYS A 77 6.85 -9.10 6.38
C LYS A 77 6.25 -10.50 6.09
N ASN A 78 5.03 -10.54 5.56
CA ASN A 78 4.28 -11.75 5.22
C ASN A 78 4.01 -11.83 3.70
N GLU A 79 4.84 -11.18 2.88
CA GLU A 79 4.70 -11.15 1.42
C GLU A 79 4.46 -12.54 0.80
N ASP A 80 5.26 -13.55 1.14
CA ASP A 80 5.10 -14.90 0.60
C ASP A 80 3.71 -15.49 0.85
N LYS A 81 3.17 -15.27 2.06
CA LYS A 81 1.83 -15.74 2.43
C LYS A 81 0.74 -14.98 1.68
N VAL A 82 0.92 -13.67 1.47
CA VAL A 82 -0.02 -12.86 0.66
C VAL A 82 -0.02 -13.37 -0.78
N ARG A 83 1.15 -13.60 -1.34
CA ARG A 83 1.32 -14.09 -2.71
C ARG A 83 0.72 -15.48 -2.91
N GLU A 84 0.99 -16.41 -2.00
CA GLU A 84 0.39 -17.75 -1.99
C GLU A 84 -1.14 -17.67 -1.90
N LEU A 85 -1.66 -16.88 -0.95
CA LEU A 85 -3.10 -16.70 -0.76
C LEU A 85 -3.80 -16.13 -2.00
N LEU A 86 -3.12 -15.27 -2.76
CA LEU A 86 -3.63 -14.66 -3.97
C LEU A 86 -3.30 -15.43 -5.25
N ALA A 87 -2.63 -16.59 -5.14
CA ALA A 87 -2.15 -17.39 -6.26
C ALA A 87 -1.32 -16.57 -7.28
N ILE A 88 -0.42 -15.73 -6.76
CA ILE A 88 0.44 -14.83 -7.53
C ILE A 88 1.84 -15.45 -7.72
N SER A 89 2.45 -15.22 -8.89
CA SER A 89 3.81 -15.69 -9.23
C SER A 89 4.88 -15.04 -8.34
N ASP A 90 5.99 -15.76 -8.08
CA ASP A 90 7.20 -15.22 -7.42
C ASP A 90 7.83 -14.02 -8.16
N GLU A 91 7.47 -13.82 -9.43
CA GLU A 91 7.91 -12.69 -10.25
C GLU A 91 7.19 -11.38 -9.90
N LEU A 92 6.18 -11.43 -9.03
CA LEU A 92 5.44 -10.26 -8.57
C LEU A 92 5.74 -10.02 -7.10
N GLN A 93 6.63 -9.05 -6.83
CA GLN A 93 7.02 -8.66 -5.49
C GLN A 93 5.95 -7.76 -4.87
N LEU A 94 5.48 -8.06 -3.66
CA LEU A 94 4.49 -7.24 -2.95
C LEU A 94 5.12 -5.92 -2.51
N MET A 95 4.50 -4.81 -2.87
CA MET A 95 4.96 -3.45 -2.53
C MET A 95 4.08 -2.79 -1.47
N ALA A 96 2.78 -3.09 -1.47
CA ALA A 96 1.83 -2.59 -0.49
C ALA A 96 0.51 -3.36 -0.53
N VAL A 97 -0.26 -3.29 0.55
CA VAL A 97 -1.72 -3.47 0.49
C VAL A 97 -2.39 -2.16 0.90
N ILE A 98 -3.45 -1.77 0.20
CA ILE A 98 -4.23 -0.57 0.47
C ILE A 98 -5.62 -1.00 0.91
N SER A 99 -6.07 -0.53 2.07
CA SER A 99 -7.50 -0.63 2.42
C SER A 99 -8.28 0.53 1.82
N VAL A 100 -9.49 0.26 1.35
CA VAL A 100 -10.39 1.26 0.76
C VAL A 100 -11.79 1.06 1.32
N GLY A 101 -12.44 2.12 1.79
CA GLY A 101 -13.80 2.06 2.32
C GLY A 101 -14.34 3.40 2.79
N TYR A 102 -15.46 3.37 3.51
CA TYR A 102 -16.01 4.56 4.17
C TYR A 102 -15.53 4.59 5.61
N SER A 103 -14.83 5.67 5.98
CA SER A 103 -14.34 5.84 7.35
C SER A 103 -15.52 6.12 8.30
N SER A 104 -15.57 5.41 9.42
CA SER A 104 -16.47 5.73 10.53
C SER A 104 -16.03 6.96 11.34
N ARG A 105 -14.80 7.44 11.11
CA ARG A 105 -14.22 8.61 11.76
C ARG A 105 -13.94 9.70 10.74
N SER A 106 -14.50 10.89 10.95
CA SER A 106 -14.14 12.10 10.21
C SER A 106 -12.95 12.80 10.87
N ASN A 107 -12.16 13.55 10.09
CA ASN A 107 -11.15 14.50 10.57
C ASN A 107 -9.95 13.89 11.32
N LEU A 108 -9.47 12.72 10.92
CA LEU A 108 -8.20 12.18 11.44
C LEU A 108 -7.05 13.13 11.05
N LYS A 109 -6.49 13.82 12.05
CA LYS A 109 -5.27 14.62 11.88
C LYS A 109 -4.09 13.85 12.43
N SER A 110 -3.06 13.74 11.62
CA SER A 110 -1.76 13.25 12.03
C SER A 110 -0.79 14.42 12.14
N ASN A 111 0.07 14.39 13.15
CA ASN A 111 1.13 15.39 13.25
C ASN A 111 2.18 15.12 12.16
N ARG A 112 2.73 16.21 11.61
CA ARG A 112 3.92 16.20 10.75
C ARG A 112 4.98 17.03 11.47
N ARG A 113 6.25 16.72 11.21
CA ARG A 113 7.36 17.57 11.67
C ARG A 113 7.21 18.96 11.06
N ASP A 114 7.66 19.98 11.78
CA ASP A 114 7.63 21.34 11.27
C ASP A 114 8.58 21.46 10.06
N ILE A 115 8.21 22.26 9.07
CA ILE A 115 9.01 22.46 7.86
C ILE A 115 10.39 23.07 8.18
N SER A 116 10.48 23.82 9.29
CA SER A 116 11.70 24.45 9.80
C SER A 116 12.69 23.46 10.42
N GLU A 117 12.30 22.20 10.65
CA GLU A 117 13.18 21.12 11.13
C GLU A 117 14.04 20.51 9.99
N ASP A 118 14.69 21.36 9.19
CA ASP A 118 15.58 20.98 8.07
C ASP A 118 14.96 20.02 7.03
N ILE A 119 13.62 20.03 6.88
CA ILE A 119 12.92 19.20 5.87
C ILE A 119 13.16 19.76 4.45
N ILE A 120 13.31 21.08 4.35
CA ILE A 120 13.57 21.78 3.09
C ILE A 120 14.78 22.68 3.28
N SER A 121 15.79 22.49 2.44
CA SER A 121 16.89 23.43 2.26
C SER A 121 16.78 24.02 0.86
N TRP A 122 16.81 25.34 0.76
CA TRP A 122 16.89 26.06 -0.51
C TRP A 122 18.37 26.24 -0.84
N LEU A 123 18.80 25.69 -1.99
CA LEU A 123 20.14 25.90 -2.55
C LEU A 123 20.10 26.98 -3.61
#